data_AF-A0A933JCV2-F1
#
_entry.id   AF-A0A933JCV2-F1
#
_cell.length_a   1.000
_cell.length_b   1.000
_cell.length_c   1.000
_cell.angle_alpha   90.00
_cell.angle_beta   90.00
_cell.angle_gamma   90.00
#
_symmetry.space_group_name_H-M   'P 1'
#
loop_
_entity.id
_entity.type
_entity.pdbx_description
1 polymer ?
#
loop_
_entity_poly.entity_id
_entity_poly.type
_entity_poly.pdbx_seq_one_letter_code
_entity_poly.pdbx_strand_id
1 'polypeptide(L)'
;MLRDYKELKVWKKAYRLVLEVYKATDTFPKTELYGLTSQMRRASLSIPSNIAEGYRRTHMAEYLQFLSMAMGSAAELETQWMLAKDLGYVNEAVYASVYSNIGEVIKMITGLMNSLKKEAGKVKIAAVLLFLALTLPSTLSPLPCLASGAGTTAAPFLKVAMSPRAIAMGGAFSALADDSGAVFVNPAGLAQFDKQEVGLGFTSYFQDAKMGNLSYAGNLADKRFGLGATFMNVGGIERRGASDALGTVPELGAFSSNDLAVSLAYAKKDAFPNFLDKLDAGFGLKFIRSAIDTDSAFALAVDAGVIYHASERVNFSMALANLGSKMKFDSESDPLPFSLRAGMLYKPQPRLNFVAELNQYFVDEKFYPSAGAEYWFRDSFALRGGYKFGYDSANLGLEVGLSLGFGLKVSGLGVDYAYLPFGDLGNVHRFGFWMQF
;
A
#
# COMPACT_ATOMS: atom_id res chain seq x y z
N MET A 1 12.22 3.70 -30.22
CA MET A 1 13.20 3.64 -29.13
C MET A 1 14.57 3.38 -29.75
N LEU A 2 15.61 4.10 -29.34
CA LEU A 2 16.97 3.84 -29.81
C LEU A 2 17.35 2.40 -29.42
N ARG A 3 17.96 1.65 -30.33
CA ARG A 3 18.29 0.23 -30.07
C ARG A 3 19.64 0.07 -29.37
N ASP A 4 20.48 1.10 -29.44
CA ASP A 4 21.84 1.07 -28.92
C ASP A 4 22.30 2.45 -28.42
N TYR A 5 23.14 2.47 -27.39
CA TYR A 5 23.72 3.69 -26.83
C TYR A 5 24.57 4.44 -27.87
N LYS A 6 25.12 3.71 -28.86
CA LYS A 6 25.89 4.24 -29.99
C LYS A 6 25.09 5.20 -30.87
N GLU A 7 23.75 5.17 -30.80
CA GLU A 7 22.89 6.09 -31.54
C GLU A 7 22.74 7.45 -30.83
N LEU A 8 23.05 7.52 -29.53
CA LEU A 8 22.98 8.76 -28.75
C LEU A 8 23.98 9.79 -29.27
N LYS A 9 23.47 10.98 -29.61
CA LYS A 9 24.31 12.11 -30.05
C LYS A 9 25.36 12.47 -29.01
N VAL A 10 25.00 12.45 -27.73
CA VAL A 10 25.92 12.75 -26.61
C VAL A 10 27.05 11.73 -26.51
N TRP A 11 26.75 10.45 -26.72
CA TRP A 11 27.77 9.40 -26.69
C TRP A 11 28.75 9.55 -27.86
N LYS A 12 28.25 9.76 -29.08
CA LYS A 12 29.09 9.98 -30.27
C LYS A 12 30.03 11.17 -30.09
N LYS A 13 29.54 12.26 -29.48
CA LYS A 13 30.35 13.47 -29.24
C LYS A 13 31.37 13.26 -28.13
N ALA A 14 31.00 12.61 -27.03
CA ALA A 14 31.93 12.22 -25.97
C ALA A 14 33.04 11.29 -26.50
N TYR A 15 32.72 10.33 -27.37
CA TYR A 15 33.71 9.45 -27.99
C TYR A 15 34.70 10.22 -28.89
N ARG A 16 34.22 11.22 -29.65
CA ARG A 16 35.11 12.09 -30.45
C ARG A 16 36.01 12.95 -29.56
N LEU A 17 35.48 13.46 -28.45
CA LEU A 17 36.27 14.20 -27.46
C LEU A 17 37.43 13.36 -26.90
N VAL A 18 37.24 12.06 -26.66
CA VAL A 18 38.34 11.16 -26.29
C VAL A 18 39.46 11.18 -27.33
N LEU A 19 39.12 11.05 -28.62
CA LEU A 19 40.12 11.04 -29.69
C LEU A 19 40.89 12.37 -29.77
N GLU A 20 40.22 13.50 -29.54
CA GLU A 20 40.85 14.82 -29.52
C GLU A 20 41.80 14.97 -28.33
N VAL A 21 41.39 14.55 -27.13
CA VAL A 21 42.23 14.58 -25.93
C VAL A 21 43.46 13.68 -26.10
N TYR A 22 43.31 12.48 -26.66
CA TYR A 22 44.45 11.59 -26.91
C TYR A 22 45.46 12.22 -27.87
N LYS A 23 44.99 12.76 -29.00
CA LYS A 23 45.85 13.43 -29.99
C LYS A 23 46.57 14.65 -29.41
N ALA A 24 45.88 15.47 -28.64
CA ALA A 24 46.47 16.67 -28.08
C ALA A 24 47.44 16.37 -26.93
N THR A 25 47.20 15.32 -26.16
CA THR A 25 48.12 14.89 -25.09
C THR A 25 49.38 14.19 -25.60
N ASP A 26 49.46 13.81 -26.89
CA ASP A 26 50.68 13.26 -27.49
C ASP A 26 51.81 14.31 -27.59
N THR A 27 51.47 15.60 -27.56
CA THR A 27 52.46 16.70 -27.60
C THR A 27 52.91 17.15 -26.21
N PHE A 28 52.41 16.53 -25.13
CA PHE A 28 52.76 16.93 -23.77
C PHE A 28 54.18 16.50 -23.41
N PRO A 29 54.84 17.17 -22.43
CA PRO A 29 56.14 16.74 -21.94
C PRO A 29 56.11 15.29 -21.43
N LYS A 30 57.17 14.53 -21.70
CA LYS A 30 57.28 13.13 -21.25
C LYS A 30 57.20 12.97 -19.72
N THR A 31 57.55 14.01 -18.96
CA THR A 31 57.44 14.05 -17.49
C THR A 31 55.98 13.96 -17.02
N GLU A 32 55.02 14.37 -17.84
CA GLU A 32 53.58 14.35 -17.52
C GLU A 32 52.87 13.05 -17.92
N LEU A 33 53.61 12.07 -18.48
CA LEU A 33 53.02 10.82 -18.97
C LEU A 33 52.17 10.12 -17.91
N TYR A 34 52.66 10.06 -16.67
CA TYR A 34 51.97 9.47 -15.52
C TYR A 34 51.20 10.50 -14.68
N GLY A 35 51.40 11.79 -14.94
CA GLY A 35 50.69 12.91 -14.32
C GLY A 35 49.46 13.30 -15.13
N LEU A 36 49.48 14.51 -15.68
CA LEU A 36 48.34 15.14 -16.32
C LEU A 36 47.84 14.34 -17.54
N THR A 37 48.75 13.81 -18.37
CA THR A 37 48.39 13.03 -19.58
C THR A 37 47.55 11.80 -19.23
N SER A 38 47.97 11.03 -18.21
CA SER A 38 47.25 9.82 -17.81
C SER A 38 45.88 10.14 -17.22
N GLN A 39 45.80 11.19 -16.38
CA GLN A 39 44.54 11.59 -15.75
C GLN A 39 43.52 12.08 -16.79
N MET A 40 43.92 12.94 -17.71
CA MET A 40 43.04 13.48 -18.76
C MET A 40 42.53 12.39 -19.71
N ARG A 41 43.38 11.43 -20.09
CA ARG A 41 42.98 10.28 -20.92
C ARG A 41 41.99 9.37 -20.21
N ARG A 42 42.12 9.18 -18.89
CA ARG A 42 41.16 8.41 -18.09
C ARG A 42 39.84 9.16 -17.91
N ALA A 43 39.90 10.44 -17.53
CA ALA A 43 38.72 11.28 -17.34
C ALA A 43 37.92 11.38 -18.65
N SER A 44 38.56 11.66 -19.78
CA SER A 44 37.90 11.70 -21.09
C SER A 44 37.26 10.36 -21.46
N LEU A 45 37.95 9.24 -21.28
CA LEU A 45 37.44 7.90 -21.60
C LEU A 45 36.28 7.48 -20.67
N SER A 46 36.27 7.94 -19.43
CA SER A 46 35.23 7.66 -18.44
C SER A 46 33.87 8.23 -18.84
N ILE A 47 33.83 9.36 -19.56
CA ILE A 47 32.58 10.02 -19.98
C ILE A 47 31.72 9.11 -20.90
N PRO A 48 32.18 8.68 -22.09
CA PRO A 48 31.39 7.81 -22.96
C PRO A 48 31.19 6.40 -22.36
N SER A 49 32.12 5.92 -21.52
CA SER A 49 31.98 4.63 -20.83
C SER A 49 30.82 4.62 -19.86
N ASN A 50 30.72 5.64 -18.99
CA ASN A 50 29.61 5.77 -18.05
C ASN A 50 28.26 5.98 -18.78
N ILE A 51 28.24 6.74 -19.88
CA ILE A 51 27.01 6.88 -20.69
C ILE A 51 26.56 5.51 -21.24
N ALA A 52 27.49 4.70 -21.75
CA ALA A 52 27.19 3.39 -22.31
C ALA A 52 26.78 2.38 -21.24
N GLU A 53 27.50 2.34 -20.12
CA GLU A 53 27.22 1.43 -19.01
C GLU A 53 25.86 1.73 -18.38
N GLY A 54 25.59 3.01 -18.12
CA GLY A 54 24.31 3.47 -17.61
C GLY A 54 23.14 3.13 -18.53
N TYR A 55 23.32 3.27 -19.85
CA TYR A 55 22.28 2.93 -20.84
C TYR A 55 21.89 1.44 -20.81
N ARG A 56 22.81 0.56 -20.39
CA ARG A 56 22.57 -0.87 -20.26
C ARG A 56 21.96 -1.27 -18.92
N ARG A 57 21.77 -0.34 -17.98
CA ARG A 57 21.14 -0.60 -16.69
C ARG A 57 19.63 -0.78 -16.84
N THR A 58 19.06 -1.57 -15.93
CA THR A 58 17.62 -1.89 -15.94
C THR A 58 16.79 -0.73 -15.41
N HIS A 59 17.28 -0.02 -14.38
CA HIS A 59 16.51 1.04 -13.73
C HIS A 59 16.98 2.44 -14.15
N MET A 60 16.01 3.33 -14.37
CA MET A 60 16.27 4.73 -14.75
C MET A 60 17.11 5.49 -13.71
N ALA A 61 16.93 5.19 -12.42
CA ALA A 61 17.71 5.80 -11.34
C ALA A 61 19.20 5.47 -11.45
N GLU A 62 19.53 4.22 -11.79
CA GLU A 62 20.91 3.81 -12.06
C GLU A 62 21.45 4.56 -13.27
N TYR A 63 20.67 4.66 -14.36
CA TYR A 63 21.13 5.40 -15.54
C TYR A 63 21.46 6.87 -15.20
N LEU A 64 20.62 7.53 -14.40
CA LEU A 64 20.88 8.90 -13.93
C LEU A 64 22.15 8.99 -13.07
N GLN A 65 22.45 7.99 -12.24
CA GLN A 65 23.68 7.91 -11.46
C GLN A 65 24.92 7.81 -12.37
N PHE A 66 24.87 6.95 -13.39
CA PHE A 66 25.92 6.83 -14.39
C PHE A 66 26.13 8.12 -15.19
N LEU A 67 25.05 8.81 -15.58
CA LEU A 67 25.15 10.12 -16.21
C LEU A 67 25.76 11.18 -15.27
N SER A 68 25.50 11.10 -13.96
CA SER A 68 26.15 11.95 -12.96
C SER A 68 27.66 11.68 -12.86
N MET A 69 28.09 10.41 -12.95
CA MET A 69 29.51 10.04 -12.98
C MET A 69 30.19 10.54 -14.27
N ALA A 70 29.50 10.45 -15.41
CA ALA A 70 29.97 11.03 -16.67
C ALA A 70 30.14 12.56 -16.57
N MET A 71 29.22 13.25 -15.88
CA MET A 71 29.30 14.68 -15.62
C MET A 71 30.50 15.05 -14.72
N GLY A 72 30.74 14.28 -13.67
CA GLY A 72 31.93 14.45 -12.82
C GLY A 72 33.23 14.28 -13.59
N SER A 73 33.30 13.26 -14.45
CA SER A 73 34.47 13.02 -15.32
C SER A 73 34.69 14.15 -16.33
N ALA A 74 33.61 14.78 -16.84
CA ALA A 74 33.69 15.91 -17.74
C ALA A 74 34.20 17.18 -17.04
N ALA A 75 33.76 17.45 -15.81
CA ALA A 75 34.25 18.57 -15.01
C ALA A 75 35.72 18.40 -14.60
N GLU A 76 36.14 17.18 -14.28
CA GLU A 76 37.55 16.85 -14.03
C GLU A 76 38.41 17.13 -15.27
N LEU A 77 37.98 16.65 -16.44
CA LEU A 77 38.66 16.90 -17.71
C LEU A 77 38.72 18.40 -18.05
N GLU A 78 37.62 19.14 -17.86
CA GLU A 78 37.56 20.59 -18.08
C GLU A 78 38.63 21.31 -17.26
N THR A 79 38.72 20.98 -15.96
CA THR A 79 39.69 21.56 -15.03
C THR A 79 41.13 21.26 -15.46
N GLN A 80 41.42 20.00 -15.81
CA GLN A 80 42.74 19.59 -16.28
C GLN A 80 43.10 20.21 -17.63
N TRP A 81 42.11 20.45 -18.50
CA TRP A 81 42.30 21.11 -19.79
C TRP A 81 42.66 22.60 -19.63
N MET A 82 42.03 23.29 -18.68
CA MET A 82 42.41 24.65 -18.28
C MET A 82 43.86 24.69 -17.77
N LEU A 83 44.22 23.76 -16.89
CA LEU A 83 45.59 23.67 -16.36
C LEU A 83 46.63 23.41 -17.46
N ALA A 84 46.33 22.54 -18.43
CA ALA A 84 47.23 22.27 -19.54
C ALA A 84 47.52 23.52 -20.41
N LYS A 85 46.54 24.42 -20.54
CA LYS A 85 46.75 25.73 -21.19
C LYS A 85 47.67 26.62 -20.36
N ASP A 86 47.39 26.74 -19.06
CA ASP A 86 48.16 27.61 -18.17
C ASP A 86 49.63 27.17 -18.04
N LEU A 87 49.88 25.86 -18.17
CA LEU A 87 51.23 25.27 -18.23
C LEU A 87 51.90 25.37 -19.62
N GLY A 88 51.19 25.90 -20.62
CA GLY A 88 51.71 26.06 -21.99
C GLY A 88 51.84 24.76 -22.79
N TYR A 89 51.14 23.68 -22.41
CA TYR A 89 51.23 22.39 -23.09
C TYR A 89 50.39 22.30 -24.36
N VAL A 90 49.44 23.23 -24.54
CA VAL A 90 48.59 23.34 -25.73
C VAL A 90 48.57 24.78 -26.24
N ASN A 91 48.46 24.95 -27.56
CA ASN A 91 48.25 26.27 -28.15
C ASN A 91 46.77 26.71 -28.05
N GLU A 92 46.54 28.01 -28.24
CA GLU A 92 45.21 28.62 -28.07
C GLU A 92 44.13 28.01 -28.99
N ALA A 93 44.50 27.65 -30.23
CA ALA A 93 43.55 27.09 -31.19
C ALA A 93 43.09 25.68 -30.78
N VAL A 94 44.02 24.83 -30.34
CA VAL A 94 43.72 23.48 -29.83
C VAL A 94 42.93 23.59 -28.53
N TYR A 95 43.33 24.49 -27.63
CA TYR A 95 42.63 24.72 -26.37
C TYR A 95 41.17 25.09 -26.62
N ALA A 96 40.90 26.13 -27.42
CA ALA A 96 39.56 26.64 -27.66
C ALA A 96 38.64 25.60 -28.30
N SER A 97 39.17 24.80 -29.23
CA SER A 97 38.42 23.72 -29.88
C SER A 97 37.97 22.64 -28.89
N VAL A 98 38.91 22.08 -28.11
CA VAL A 98 38.61 21.00 -27.16
C VAL A 98 37.78 21.50 -25.99
N TYR A 99 38.07 22.70 -25.47
CA TYR A 99 37.30 23.32 -24.39
C TYR A 99 35.82 23.53 -24.77
N SER A 100 35.58 24.01 -26.00
CA SER A 100 34.21 24.12 -26.54
C SER A 100 33.51 22.76 -26.61
N ASN A 101 34.21 21.72 -27.06
CA ASN A 101 33.67 20.36 -27.14
C ASN A 101 33.36 19.76 -25.75
N ILE A 102 34.18 20.02 -24.74
CA ILE A 102 33.90 19.63 -23.34
C ILE A 102 32.60 20.29 -22.87
N GLY A 103 32.48 21.61 -23.03
CA GLY A 103 31.29 22.35 -22.62
C GLY A 103 30.02 21.90 -23.35
N GLU A 104 30.11 21.52 -24.62
CA GLU A 104 28.97 20.96 -25.36
C GLU A 104 28.57 19.58 -24.85
N VAL A 105 29.53 18.69 -24.57
CA VAL A 105 29.25 17.38 -23.96
C VAL A 105 28.55 17.54 -22.62
N ILE A 106 29.02 18.46 -21.76
CA ILE A 106 28.37 18.77 -20.47
C ILE A 106 26.91 19.18 -20.69
N LYS A 107 26.65 20.14 -21.58
CA LYS A 107 25.28 20.59 -21.92
C LYS A 107 24.39 19.44 -22.40
N MET A 108 24.93 18.55 -23.23
CA MET A 108 24.20 17.40 -23.76
C MET A 108 23.88 16.37 -22.67
N ILE A 109 24.80 16.07 -21.75
CA ILE A 109 24.55 15.17 -20.62
C ILE A 109 23.46 15.79 -19.72
N THR A 110 23.55 17.08 -19.40
CA THR A 110 22.53 17.78 -18.61
C THR A 110 21.15 17.73 -19.27
N GLY A 111 21.07 17.98 -20.58
CA GLY A 111 19.84 17.89 -21.35
C GLY A 111 19.21 16.50 -21.31
N LEU A 112 20.03 15.45 -21.45
CA LEU A 112 19.58 14.06 -21.35
C LEU A 112 19.06 13.75 -19.95
N MET A 113 19.80 14.09 -18.89
CA MET A 113 19.36 13.89 -17.50
C MET A 113 18.02 14.58 -17.22
N ASN A 114 17.85 15.82 -17.67
CA ASN A 114 16.60 16.56 -17.48
C ASN A 114 15.42 15.94 -18.24
N SER A 115 15.66 15.45 -19.46
CA SER A 115 14.63 14.74 -20.23
C SER A 115 14.16 13.47 -19.51
N LEU A 116 15.10 12.65 -19.03
CA LEU A 116 14.80 11.41 -18.33
C LEU A 116 14.06 11.65 -16.99
N LYS A 117 14.46 12.68 -16.22
CA LYS A 117 13.75 13.09 -15.01
C LYS A 117 12.32 13.54 -15.29
N LYS A 118 12.11 14.29 -16.38
CA LYS A 118 10.77 14.77 -16.79
C LYS A 118 9.86 13.61 -17.20
N GLU A 119 10.40 12.62 -17.90
CA GLU A 119 9.66 11.43 -18.34
C GLU A 119 9.23 10.56 -17.14
N ALA A 120 10.11 10.36 -16.17
CA ALA A 120 9.76 9.71 -14.90
C ALA A 120 8.67 10.46 -14.13
N GLY A 121 8.72 11.80 -14.12
CA GLY A 121 7.69 12.64 -13.49
C GLY A 121 6.31 12.52 -14.16
N LYS A 122 6.25 12.38 -15.48
CA LYS A 122 4.99 12.19 -16.22
C LYS A 122 4.31 10.86 -15.87
N VAL A 123 5.07 9.78 -15.70
CA VAL A 123 4.54 8.48 -15.28
C VAL A 123 3.96 8.56 -13.87
N LYS A 124 4.64 9.24 -12.94
CA LYS A 124 4.12 9.48 -11.59
C LYS A 124 2.83 10.30 -11.58
N ILE A 125 2.76 11.37 -12.38
CA ILE A 125 1.55 12.18 -12.52
C ILE A 125 0.42 11.36 -13.16
N ALA A 126 0.70 10.57 -14.20
CA ALA A 126 -0.29 9.71 -14.84
C ALA A 126 -0.81 8.61 -13.90
N ALA A 127 0.05 8.02 -13.07
CA ALA A 127 -0.35 7.04 -12.06
C ALA A 127 -1.18 7.69 -10.93
N VAL A 128 -0.81 8.90 -10.48
CA VAL A 128 -1.59 9.68 -9.52
C VAL A 128 -2.92 10.12 -10.11
N LEU A 129 -2.98 10.51 -11.39
CA LEU A 129 -4.22 10.86 -12.09
C LEU A 129 -5.09 9.65 -12.38
N LEU A 130 -4.51 8.47 -12.67
CA LEU A 130 -5.23 7.21 -12.81
C LEU A 130 -5.79 6.75 -11.47
N PHE A 131 -5.00 6.89 -10.39
CA PHE A 131 -5.44 6.64 -9.02
C PHE A 131 -6.56 7.61 -8.63
N LEU A 132 -6.39 8.91 -8.87
CA LEU A 132 -7.43 9.92 -8.66
C LEU A 132 -8.67 9.64 -9.52
N ALA A 133 -8.54 9.22 -10.78
CA ALA A 133 -9.67 8.86 -11.64
C ALA A 133 -10.39 7.58 -11.18
N LEU A 134 -9.71 6.67 -10.49
CA LEU A 134 -10.29 5.48 -9.86
C LEU A 134 -10.89 5.79 -8.48
N THR A 135 -10.49 6.88 -7.82
CA THR A 135 -11.00 7.30 -6.49
C THR A 135 -11.92 8.53 -6.51
N LEU A 136 -12.00 9.25 -7.63
CA LEU A 136 -13.00 10.28 -7.85
C LEU A 136 -14.32 9.55 -8.06
N PRO A 137 -15.26 9.59 -7.09
CA PRO A 137 -16.62 9.22 -7.43
C PRO A 137 -17.01 10.14 -8.59
N SER A 138 -17.41 9.55 -9.70
CA SER A 138 -18.00 10.24 -10.84
C SER A 138 -18.99 11.26 -10.28
N THR A 139 -18.62 12.53 -10.32
CA THR A 139 -19.36 13.58 -9.63
C THR A 139 -20.75 13.71 -10.23
N LEU A 140 -21.74 13.60 -9.33
CA LEU A 140 -23.09 14.14 -9.41
C LEU A 140 -24.02 13.56 -10.50
N SER A 141 -24.54 12.38 -10.22
CA SER A 141 -26.00 12.27 -10.14
C SER A 141 -26.38 12.25 -8.65
N PRO A 142 -27.50 12.85 -8.22
CA PRO A 142 -28.10 12.43 -6.97
C PRO A 142 -28.40 10.95 -7.18
N LEU A 143 -27.61 10.07 -6.56
CA LEU A 143 -27.98 8.67 -6.46
C LEU A 143 -29.42 8.70 -5.92
N PRO A 144 -30.42 8.20 -6.67
CA PRO A 144 -31.74 8.06 -6.09
C PRO A 144 -31.53 7.27 -4.80
N CYS A 145 -32.11 7.77 -3.72
CA CYS A 145 -32.33 6.99 -2.51
C CYS A 145 -33.18 5.78 -2.94
N LEU A 146 -32.52 4.76 -3.46
CA LEU A 146 -33.10 3.46 -3.74
C LEU A 146 -33.10 2.75 -2.40
N ALA A 147 -34.28 2.32 -1.99
CA ALA A 147 -34.46 1.51 -0.80
C ALA A 147 -33.54 0.28 -0.89
N SER A 148 -32.50 0.25 -0.07
CA SER A 148 -31.55 -0.86 0.02
C SER A 148 -32.25 -2.07 0.64
N GLY A 149 -32.23 -3.19 -0.08
CA GLY A 149 -32.61 -4.49 0.49
C GLY A 149 -31.58 -4.92 1.52
N ALA A 150 -31.87 -4.73 2.81
CA ALA A 150 -31.07 -5.32 3.87
C ALA A 150 -31.18 -6.86 3.81
N GLY A 151 -30.05 -7.58 3.80
CA GLY A 151 -30.03 -9.04 3.96
C GLY A 151 -29.84 -9.88 2.70
N THR A 152 -29.25 -9.36 1.61
CA THR A 152 -29.06 -10.08 0.33
C THR A 152 -27.74 -10.86 0.20
N THR A 153 -26.92 -10.90 1.24
CA THR A 153 -25.61 -11.57 1.23
C THR A 153 -25.48 -12.61 2.35
N ALA A 154 -24.88 -13.75 2.01
CA ALA A 154 -24.47 -14.75 2.99
C ALA A 154 -23.29 -14.27 3.83
N ALA A 155 -22.99 -14.97 4.93
CA ALA A 155 -21.83 -14.72 5.80
C ALA A 155 -21.67 -13.23 6.24
N PRO A 156 -22.71 -12.59 6.81
CA PRO A 156 -22.67 -11.17 7.19
C PRO A 156 -21.58 -10.84 8.23
N PHE A 157 -21.13 -11.82 9.01
CA PHE A 157 -20.03 -11.68 9.98
C PHE A 157 -18.72 -11.17 9.34
N LEU A 158 -18.51 -11.42 8.04
CA LEU A 158 -17.35 -10.92 7.30
C LEU A 158 -17.29 -9.39 7.21
N LYS A 159 -18.43 -8.69 7.36
CA LYS A 159 -18.49 -7.21 7.30
C LYS A 159 -17.95 -6.55 8.56
N VAL A 160 -17.90 -7.29 9.67
CA VAL A 160 -17.50 -6.80 11.00
C VAL A 160 -16.20 -7.44 11.51
N ALA A 161 -15.60 -8.34 10.72
CA ALA A 161 -14.34 -9.01 10.99
C ALA A 161 -13.16 -8.03 10.91
N MET A 162 -12.85 -7.37 12.02
CA MET A 162 -11.76 -6.39 12.14
C MET A 162 -11.20 -6.39 13.56
N SER A 163 -9.91 -6.05 13.70
CA SER A 163 -9.28 -5.88 15.01
C SER A 163 -9.93 -4.73 15.81
N PRO A 164 -9.87 -4.76 17.15
CA PRO A 164 -10.36 -3.65 17.97
C PRO A 164 -9.69 -2.31 17.64
N ARG A 165 -8.38 -2.32 17.34
CA ARG A 165 -7.66 -1.13 16.85
C ARG A 165 -8.30 -0.54 15.60
N ALA A 166 -8.56 -1.36 14.58
CA ALA A 166 -9.17 -0.91 13.33
C ALA A 166 -10.59 -0.37 13.52
N ILE A 167 -11.41 -1.04 14.34
CA ILE A 167 -12.78 -0.58 14.58
C ILE A 167 -12.82 0.72 15.39
N ALA A 168 -11.89 0.94 16.33
CA ALA A 168 -11.80 2.17 17.11
C ALA A 168 -11.57 3.42 16.24
N MET A 169 -11.06 3.24 15.01
CA MET A 169 -10.90 4.28 13.99
C MET A 169 -12.06 4.32 12.99
N GLY A 170 -13.26 3.90 13.40
CA GLY A 170 -14.46 3.86 12.55
C GLY A 170 -14.39 2.79 11.45
N GLY A 171 -13.42 1.89 11.51
CA GLY A 171 -13.15 0.91 10.46
C GLY A 171 -12.34 1.46 9.27
N ALA A 172 -11.90 2.73 9.30
CA ALA A 172 -10.95 3.27 8.34
C ALA A 172 -9.55 2.77 8.68
N PHE A 173 -9.08 1.73 7.98
CA PHE A 173 -7.83 1.07 8.35
C PHE A 173 -7.01 0.55 7.17
N SER A 174 -7.58 0.42 5.97
CA SER A 174 -6.92 -0.20 4.81
C SER A 174 -5.59 0.43 4.39
N ALA A 175 -5.42 1.74 4.60
CA ALA A 175 -4.18 2.47 4.30
C ALA A 175 -3.18 2.48 5.45
N LEU A 176 -3.63 2.26 6.69
CA LEU A 176 -2.79 2.18 7.88
C LEU A 176 -2.28 0.76 8.06
N ALA A 177 -3.17 -0.22 8.17
CA ALA A 177 -2.97 -1.67 8.15
C ALA A 177 -1.53 -2.14 8.44
N ASP A 178 -0.96 -1.71 9.57
CA ASP A 178 0.45 -1.91 9.94
C ASP A 178 0.60 -2.89 11.10
N ASP A 179 -0.35 -3.82 11.23
CA ASP A 179 -0.39 -4.88 12.23
C ASP A 179 -0.95 -6.20 11.67
N SER A 180 -1.00 -7.24 12.50
CA SER A 180 -1.52 -8.55 12.12
C SER A 180 -2.99 -8.52 11.64
N GLY A 181 -3.77 -7.53 12.07
CA GLY A 181 -5.14 -7.32 11.64
C GLY A 181 -5.29 -6.95 10.16
N ALA A 182 -4.21 -6.61 9.46
CA ALA A 182 -4.18 -6.37 8.02
C ALA A 182 -4.82 -7.52 7.21
N VAL A 183 -4.68 -8.76 7.67
CA VAL A 183 -5.25 -9.96 7.02
C VAL A 183 -6.76 -9.87 6.81
N PHE A 184 -7.48 -9.13 7.66
CA PHE A 184 -8.94 -9.00 7.56
C PHE A 184 -9.41 -7.81 6.72
N VAL A 185 -8.53 -6.84 6.44
CA VAL A 185 -8.92 -5.54 5.86
C VAL A 185 -8.25 -5.28 4.52
N ASN A 186 -6.92 -5.42 4.47
CA ASN A 186 -6.13 -5.21 3.27
C ASN A 186 -4.86 -6.06 3.34
N PRO A 187 -4.76 -7.16 2.57
CA PRO A 187 -3.60 -8.05 2.65
C PRO A 187 -2.28 -7.33 2.31
N ALA A 188 -2.29 -6.25 1.50
CA ALA A 188 -1.07 -5.46 1.23
C ALA A 188 -0.51 -4.78 2.49
N GLY A 189 -1.33 -4.56 3.52
CA GLY A 189 -0.88 -4.01 4.80
C GLY A 189 0.20 -4.85 5.47
N LEU A 190 0.23 -6.17 5.20
CA LEU A 190 1.29 -7.05 5.69
C LEU A 190 2.70 -6.64 5.25
N ALA A 191 2.84 -5.86 4.17
CA ALA A 191 4.11 -5.32 3.70
C ALA A 191 4.61 -4.10 4.51
N GLN A 192 3.74 -3.47 5.30
CA GLN A 192 4.05 -2.24 6.03
C GLN A 192 4.74 -2.47 7.38
N PHE A 193 4.67 -3.69 7.93
CA PHE A 193 5.30 -4.02 9.21
C PHE A 193 6.33 -5.15 9.05
N ASP A 194 7.42 -5.05 9.81
CA ASP A 194 8.56 -5.96 9.73
C ASP A 194 8.68 -6.92 10.91
N LYS A 195 7.78 -6.83 11.89
CA LYS A 195 7.78 -7.68 13.08
C LYS A 195 6.86 -8.87 12.92
N GLN A 196 7.10 -9.93 13.69
CA GLN A 196 6.13 -10.99 13.84
C GLN A 196 5.12 -10.57 14.90
N GLU A 197 3.84 -10.85 14.65
CA GLU A 197 2.79 -10.49 15.58
C GLU A 197 1.68 -11.55 15.57
N VAL A 198 1.23 -11.92 16.77
CA VAL A 198 -0.04 -12.65 16.95
C VAL A 198 -1.02 -11.69 17.61
N GLY A 199 -2.24 -11.63 17.09
CA GLY A 199 -3.35 -10.85 17.63
C GLY A 199 -4.56 -11.73 17.92
N LEU A 200 -5.23 -11.44 19.02
CA LEU A 200 -6.50 -12.02 19.43
C LEU A 200 -7.50 -10.90 19.66
N GLY A 201 -8.73 -11.07 19.20
CA GLY A 201 -9.84 -10.16 19.39
C GLY A 201 -11.04 -10.91 19.91
N PHE A 202 -11.75 -10.33 20.88
CA PHE A 202 -13.03 -10.81 21.38
C PHE A 202 -14.05 -9.68 21.40
N THR A 203 -15.26 -9.97 20.95
CA THR A 203 -16.38 -9.03 20.94
C THR A 203 -17.62 -9.73 21.47
N SER A 204 -18.26 -9.10 22.45
CA SER A 204 -19.66 -9.39 22.77
C SER A 204 -20.51 -8.42 21.96
N TYR A 205 -21.38 -8.96 21.12
CA TYR A 205 -22.27 -8.23 20.24
C TYR A 205 -23.72 -8.35 20.75
N PHE A 206 -24.68 -7.78 20.01
CA PHE A 206 -26.09 -7.83 20.38
C PHE A 206 -26.64 -9.26 20.48
N GLN A 207 -27.70 -9.45 21.28
CA GLN A 207 -28.40 -10.73 21.44
C GLN A 207 -27.45 -11.90 21.78
N ASP A 208 -26.48 -11.65 22.68
CA ASP A 208 -25.47 -12.62 23.12
C ASP A 208 -24.60 -13.22 21.99
N ALA A 209 -24.59 -12.59 20.81
CA ALA A 209 -23.71 -12.98 19.74
C ALA A 209 -22.24 -12.73 20.13
N LYS A 210 -21.40 -13.75 20.01
CA LYS A 210 -19.97 -13.69 20.37
C LYS A 210 -19.14 -13.80 19.13
N MET A 211 -18.15 -12.91 18.98
CA MET A 211 -17.21 -12.94 17.86
C MET A 211 -15.77 -13.00 18.39
N GLY A 212 -14.96 -13.85 17.75
CA GLY A 212 -13.53 -13.96 17.99
C GLY A 212 -12.74 -13.74 16.71
N ASN A 213 -11.57 -13.09 16.83
CA ASN A 213 -10.60 -12.95 15.75
C ASN A 213 -9.23 -13.45 16.23
N LEU A 214 -8.53 -14.21 15.40
CA LEU A 214 -7.13 -14.57 15.59
C LEU A 214 -6.38 -14.15 14.34
N SER A 215 -5.32 -13.36 14.50
CA SER A 215 -4.43 -12.96 13.42
C SER A 215 -3.00 -13.36 13.73
N TYR A 216 -2.26 -13.73 12.69
CA TYR A 216 -0.83 -13.85 12.72
C TYR A 216 -0.25 -13.14 11.51
N ALA A 217 0.90 -12.54 11.74
CA ALA A 217 1.66 -11.75 10.79
C ALA A 217 3.11 -12.19 10.90
N GLY A 218 3.68 -12.63 9.79
CA GLY A 218 5.03 -13.17 9.76
C GLY A 218 5.82 -12.73 8.53
N ASN A 219 7.13 -12.89 8.62
CA ASN A 219 8.07 -12.53 7.58
C ASN A 219 9.05 -13.66 7.27
N LEU A 220 9.43 -13.75 5.99
CA LEU A 220 10.56 -14.56 5.54
C LEU A 220 11.28 -13.79 4.44
N ALA A 221 12.46 -13.24 4.76
CA ALA A 221 13.18 -12.31 3.90
C ALA A 221 12.29 -11.13 3.43
N ASP A 222 12.14 -10.94 2.12
CA ASP A 222 11.32 -9.90 1.48
C ASP A 222 9.82 -10.24 1.42
N LYS A 223 9.45 -11.45 1.84
CA LYS A 223 8.08 -11.94 1.81
C LYS A 223 7.37 -11.71 3.14
N ARG A 224 6.08 -11.40 3.06
CA ARG A 224 5.21 -11.23 4.22
C ARG A 224 4.01 -12.17 4.09
N PHE A 225 3.66 -12.82 5.19
CA PHE A 225 2.58 -13.79 5.24
C PHE A 225 1.66 -13.45 6.41
N GLY A 226 0.39 -13.76 6.24
CA GLY A 226 -0.61 -13.59 7.27
C GLY A 226 -1.53 -14.79 7.35
N LEU A 227 -1.95 -15.10 8.58
CA LEU A 227 -3.01 -16.06 8.86
C LEU A 227 -4.09 -15.32 9.64
N GLY A 228 -5.35 -15.59 9.32
CA GLY A 228 -6.49 -15.02 10.00
C GLY A 228 -7.54 -16.07 10.26
N ALA A 229 -8.20 -16.02 11.41
CA ALA A 229 -9.42 -16.75 11.68
C ALA A 229 -10.42 -15.80 12.31
N THR A 230 -11.66 -15.81 11.82
CA THR A 230 -12.80 -15.11 12.44
C THR A 230 -13.88 -16.12 12.72
N PHE A 231 -14.35 -16.15 13.96
CA PHE A 231 -15.45 -16.99 14.40
C PHE A 231 -16.58 -16.12 14.92
N MET A 232 -17.82 -16.48 14.63
CA MET A 232 -19.00 -15.87 15.23
C MET A 232 -19.98 -16.96 15.66
N ASN A 233 -20.54 -16.82 16.86
CA ASN A 233 -21.57 -17.69 17.40
C ASN A 233 -22.76 -16.85 17.84
N VAL A 234 -23.95 -17.32 17.49
CA VAL A 234 -25.22 -16.81 18.01
C VAL A 234 -25.95 -17.98 18.64
N GLY A 235 -26.05 -18.00 19.96
CA GLY A 235 -26.69 -19.07 20.72
C GLY A 235 -28.10 -18.70 21.16
N GLY A 236 -28.83 -19.69 21.68
CA GLY A 236 -30.13 -19.45 22.33
C GLY A 236 -31.26 -19.04 21.39
N ILE A 237 -31.15 -19.34 20.09
CA ILE A 237 -32.20 -19.00 19.12
C ILE A 237 -33.36 -19.94 19.36
N GLU A 238 -34.52 -19.40 19.74
CA GLU A 238 -35.69 -20.20 20.07
C GLU A 238 -36.28 -20.87 18.82
N ARG A 239 -36.50 -22.19 18.88
CA ARG A 239 -37.25 -22.94 17.87
C ARG A 239 -38.73 -22.86 18.22
N ARG A 240 -39.54 -22.42 17.26
CA ARG A 240 -41.00 -22.30 17.39
C ARG A 240 -41.67 -23.18 16.33
N GLY A 241 -42.68 -23.96 16.73
CA GLY A 241 -43.48 -24.76 15.81
C GLY A 241 -44.56 -23.94 15.10
N ALA A 242 -45.31 -24.58 14.22
CA ALA A 242 -46.48 -23.95 13.61
C ALA A 242 -47.56 -23.68 14.69
N SER A 243 -48.28 -22.56 14.55
CA SER A 243 -49.43 -22.27 15.41
C SER A 243 -50.47 -23.38 15.27
N ASP A 244 -50.92 -23.92 16.40
CA ASP A 244 -52.02 -24.88 16.42
C ASP A 244 -53.39 -24.20 16.17
N ALA A 245 -54.46 -25.01 16.11
CA ALA A 245 -55.82 -24.54 15.88
C ALA A 245 -56.39 -23.63 16.98
N LEU A 246 -55.72 -23.56 18.14
CA LEU A 246 -56.05 -22.68 19.27
C LEU A 246 -55.18 -21.41 19.30
N GLY A 247 -54.27 -21.23 18.34
CA GLY A 247 -53.36 -20.09 18.27
C GLY A 247 -52.08 -20.26 19.10
N THR A 248 -51.83 -21.45 19.67
CA THR A 248 -50.65 -21.72 20.50
C THR A 248 -49.46 -22.05 19.61
N VAL A 249 -48.34 -21.38 19.84
CA VAL A 249 -47.07 -21.64 19.14
C VAL A 249 -46.18 -22.48 20.07
N PRO A 250 -46.00 -23.79 19.81
CA PRO A 250 -45.24 -24.66 20.70
C PRO A 250 -43.74 -24.33 20.63
N GLU A 251 -43.09 -24.34 21.79
CA GLU A 251 -41.63 -24.20 21.90
C GLU A 251 -40.94 -25.54 21.62
N LEU A 252 -40.01 -25.57 20.67
CA LEU A 252 -39.35 -26.78 20.17
C LEU A 252 -37.85 -26.84 20.56
N GLY A 253 -37.51 -26.19 21.66
CA GLY A 253 -36.14 -26.03 22.14
C GLY A 253 -35.43 -24.82 21.53
N ALA A 254 -34.10 -24.83 21.55
CA ALA A 254 -33.27 -23.78 20.97
C ALA A 254 -32.21 -24.36 20.03
N PHE A 255 -31.76 -23.55 19.08
CA PHE A 255 -30.65 -23.85 18.18
C PHE A 255 -29.63 -22.71 18.17
N SER A 256 -28.54 -22.88 17.43
CA SER A 256 -27.46 -21.89 17.32
C SER A 256 -26.99 -21.73 15.89
N SER A 257 -26.36 -20.59 15.62
CA SER A 257 -25.59 -20.32 14.41
C SER A 257 -24.10 -20.23 14.73
N ASN A 258 -23.26 -20.79 13.87
CA ASN A 258 -21.81 -20.83 13.98
C ASN A 258 -21.16 -20.53 12.63
N ASP A 259 -20.41 -19.45 12.58
CA ASP A 259 -19.70 -18.98 11.41
C ASP A 259 -18.19 -19.04 11.64
N LEU A 260 -17.44 -19.44 10.61
CA LEU A 260 -15.99 -19.49 10.61
C LEU A 260 -15.45 -19.01 9.25
N ALA A 261 -14.50 -18.08 9.29
CA ALA A 261 -13.68 -17.74 8.14
C ALA A 261 -12.21 -17.92 8.50
N VAL A 262 -11.46 -18.64 7.66
CA VAL A 262 -10.00 -18.79 7.75
C VAL A 262 -9.37 -18.13 6.54
N SER A 263 -8.46 -17.19 6.77
CA SER A 263 -7.74 -16.43 5.75
C SER A 263 -6.26 -16.79 5.74
N LEU A 264 -5.71 -16.96 4.54
CA LEU A 264 -4.28 -17.01 4.27
C LEU A 264 -3.94 -15.81 3.41
N ALA A 265 -2.90 -15.04 3.76
CA ALA A 265 -2.52 -13.86 3.01
C ALA A 265 -1.02 -13.82 2.74
N TYR A 266 -0.67 -13.23 1.61
CA TYR A 266 0.69 -12.96 1.19
C TYR A 266 0.79 -11.51 0.75
N ALA A 267 1.88 -10.85 1.09
CA ALA A 267 2.19 -9.52 0.59
C ALA A 267 3.66 -9.39 0.20
N LYS A 268 3.87 -8.48 -0.74
CA LYS A 268 5.18 -8.09 -1.22
C LYS A 268 5.30 -6.57 -1.18
N LYS A 269 6.35 -6.10 -0.52
CA LYS A 269 6.76 -4.70 -0.53
C LYS A 269 7.34 -4.33 -1.89
N ASP A 270 7.01 -3.13 -2.38
CA ASP A 270 7.47 -2.63 -3.69
C ASP A 270 7.30 -3.69 -4.80
N ALA A 271 6.06 -4.16 -4.95
CA ALA A 271 5.74 -5.34 -5.76
C ALA A 271 5.99 -5.12 -7.26
N PHE A 272 5.93 -3.87 -7.73
CA PHE A 272 6.03 -3.51 -9.15
C PHE A 272 7.01 -2.35 -9.40
N PRO A 273 8.30 -2.49 -9.05
CA PRO A 273 9.26 -1.38 -9.01
C PRO A 273 9.53 -0.76 -10.38
N ASN A 274 9.27 -1.51 -11.46
CA ASN A 274 9.45 -1.04 -12.84
C ASN A 274 8.23 -0.30 -13.41
N PHE A 275 7.07 -0.40 -12.75
CA PHE A 275 5.82 0.21 -13.20
C PHE A 275 5.40 1.35 -12.29
N LEU A 276 5.36 1.11 -10.97
CA LEU A 276 5.06 2.11 -9.96
C LEU A 276 5.88 1.82 -8.69
N ASP A 277 6.89 2.65 -8.45
CA ASP A 277 7.76 2.54 -7.27
C ASP A 277 6.96 2.74 -5.98
N LYS A 278 7.32 2.00 -4.92
CA LYS A 278 6.70 2.10 -3.59
C LYS A 278 5.22 1.69 -3.55
N LEU A 279 4.84 0.80 -4.47
CA LEU A 279 3.53 0.16 -4.47
C LEU A 279 3.65 -1.23 -3.83
N ASP A 280 3.13 -1.36 -2.63
CA ASP A 280 2.98 -2.65 -1.96
C ASP A 280 1.73 -3.34 -2.49
N ALA A 281 1.79 -4.67 -2.62
CA ALA A 281 0.67 -5.48 -3.10
C ALA A 281 0.49 -6.73 -2.23
N GLY A 282 -0.76 -7.13 -2.07
CA GLY A 282 -1.11 -8.33 -1.30
C GLY A 282 -2.29 -9.06 -1.89
N PHE A 283 -2.33 -10.35 -1.59
CA PHE A 283 -3.35 -11.30 -2.03
C PHE A 283 -3.73 -12.20 -0.85
N GLY A 284 -5.00 -12.58 -0.76
CA GLY A 284 -5.53 -13.45 0.26
C GLY A 284 -6.48 -14.49 -0.30
N LEU A 285 -6.50 -15.66 0.34
CA LEU A 285 -7.46 -16.73 0.14
C LEU A 285 -8.26 -16.91 1.43
N LYS A 286 -9.57 -17.11 1.30
CA LYS A 286 -10.49 -17.21 2.43
C LYS A 286 -11.40 -18.42 2.28
N PHE A 287 -11.41 -19.25 3.30
CA PHE A 287 -12.29 -20.41 3.44
C PHE A 287 -13.38 -20.05 4.43
N ILE A 288 -14.64 -20.13 4.01
CA ILE A 288 -15.78 -19.66 4.80
C ILE A 288 -16.74 -20.83 5.00
N ARG A 289 -17.15 -21.04 6.25
CA ARG A 289 -18.19 -21.98 6.63
C ARG A 289 -19.21 -21.25 7.50
N SER A 290 -20.48 -21.43 7.17
CA SER A 290 -21.59 -21.01 8.03
C SER A 290 -22.43 -22.23 8.35
N ALA A 291 -22.88 -22.35 9.59
CA ALA A 291 -23.74 -23.43 10.05
C ALA A 291 -24.86 -22.86 10.90
N ILE A 292 -26.10 -23.27 10.62
CA ILE A 292 -27.27 -22.88 11.39
C ILE A 292 -28.07 -24.14 11.66
N ASP A 293 -28.34 -24.41 12.94
CA ASP A 293 -28.95 -25.67 13.37
C ASP A 293 -28.18 -26.90 12.85
N THR A 294 -28.81 -27.76 12.04
CA THR A 294 -28.20 -28.95 11.43
C THR A 294 -27.56 -28.70 10.08
N ASP A 295 -27.83 -27.56 9.44
CA ASP A 295 -27.41 -27.26 8.08
C ASP A 295 -26.10 -26.49 8.07
N SER A 296 -25.30 -26.68 7.01
CA SER A 296 -24.07 -25.92 6.83
C SER A 296 -23.77 -25.65 5.38
N ALA A 297 -23.12 -24.52 5.14
CA ALA A 297 -22.76 -24.02 3.84
C ALA A 297 -21.29 -23.61 3.81
N PHE A 298 -20.67 -23.74 2.64
CA PHE A 298 -19.27 -23.41 2.42
C PHE A 298 -19.12 -22.42 1.26
N ALA A 299 -18.13 -21.56 1.35
CA ALA A 299 -17.72 -20.69 0.27
C ALA A 299 -16.20 -20.47 0.28
N LEU A 300 -15.66 -20.18 -0.90
CA LEU A 300 -14.27 -19.76 -1.09
C LEU A 300 -14.27 -18.33 -1.61
N ALA A 301 -13.35 -17.51 -1.11
CA ALA A 301 -13.15 -16.16 -1.61
C ALA A 301 -11.68 -15.81 -1.74
N VAL A 302 -11.42 -14.79 -2.56
CA VAL A 302 -10.13 -14.14 -2.70
C VAL A 302 -10.25 -12.69 -2.27
N ASP A 303 -9.19 -12.22 -1.63
CA ASP A 303 -8.98 -10.82 -1.26
C ASP A 303 -7.74 -10.32 -2.00
N ALA A 304 -7.71 -9.06 -2.39
CA ALA A 304 -6.57 -8.44 -3.03
C ALA A 304 -6.44 -7.00 -2.58
N GLY A 305 -5.22 -6.48 -2.49
CA GLY A 305 -5.05 -5.08 -2.12
C GLY A 305 -3.72 -4.52 -2.53
N VAL A 306 -3.66 -3.20 -2.49
CA VAL A 306 -2.46 -2.40 -2.76
C VAL A 306 -2.36 -1.24 -1.79
N ILE A 307 -1.13 -0.84 -1.48
CA ILE A 307 -0.82 0.37 -0.72
C ILE A 307 0.29 1.12 -1.44
N TYR A 308 0.01 2.36 -1.84
CA TYR A 308 0.97 3.24 -2.48
C TYR A 308 1.50 4.28 -1.49
N HIS A 309 2.81 4.25 -1.27
CA HIS A 309 3.50 5.20 -0.37
C HIS A 309 3.89 6.47 -1.12
N ALA A 310 2.90 7.35 -1.32
CA ALA A 310 3.09 8.63 -2.04
C ALA A 310 4.18 9.51 -1.38
N SER A 311 4.29 9.48 -0.06
CA SER A 311 5.39 10.08 0.71
C SER A 311 5.57 9.36 2.05
N GLU A 312 6.57 9.76 2.85
CA GLU A 312 6.72 9.26 4.22
C GLU A 312 5.53 9.60 5.13
N ARG A 313 4.69 10.55 4.73
CA ARG A 313 3.54 11.03 5.50
C ARG A 313 2.19 10.65 4.90
N VAL A 314 2.15 10.13 3.68
CA VAL A 314 0.90 9.91 2.95
C VAL A 314 0.93 8.55 2.29
N ASN A 315 -0.02 7.70 2.66
CA ASN A 315 -0.32 6.46 1.95
C ASN A 315 -1.70 6.52 1.34
N PHE A 316 -1.85 5.89 0.19
CA PHE A 316 -3.13 5.58 -0.40
C PHE A 316 -3.28 4.07 -0.53
N SER A 317 -4.51 3.55 -0.48
CA SER A 317 -4.76 2.12 -0.58
C SER A 317 -6.04 1.82 -1.33
N MET A 318 -6.08 0.63 -1.92
CA MET A 318 -7.30 0.01 -2.42
C MET A 318 -7.31 -1.46 -2.00
N ALA A 319 -8.45 -1.98 -1.58
CA ALA A 319 -8.62 -3.38 -1.23
C ALA A 319 -9.95 -3.93 -1.72
N LEU A 320 -9.90 -5.07 -2.39
CA LEU A 320 -11.04 -5.90 -2.75
C LEU A 320 -11.13 -7.04 -1.74
N ALA A 321 -12.31 -7.26 -1.18
CA ALA A 321 -12.54 -8.34 -0.22
C ALA A 321 -13.77 -9.17 -0.59
N ASN A 322 -13.70 -10.47 -0.30
CA ASN A 322 -14.75 -11.46 -0.43
C ASN A 322 -15.22 -11.69 -1.87
N LEU A 323 -14.33 -11.57 -2.87
CA LEU A 323 -14.65 -11.97 -4.24
C LEU A 323 -14.62 -13.51 -4.32
N GLY A 324 -15.76 -14.17 -4.46
CA GLY A 324 -15.81 -15.61 -4.26
C GLY A 324 -17.06 -16.32 -4.76
N SER A 325 -17.14 -17.60 -4.45
CA SER A 325 -18.31 -18.43 -4.74
C SER A 325 -19.51 -17.98 -3.90
N LYS A 326 -20.72 -18.22 -4.41
CA LYS A 326 -21.94 -18.13 -3.59
C LYS A 326 -21.91 -19.20 -2.50
N MET A 327 -22.61 -18.94 -1.41
CA MET A 327 -22.82 -19.86 -0.29
C MET A 327 -24.21 -20.47 -0.39
N LYS A 328 -24.34 -21.79 -0.21
CA LYS A 328 -25.58 -22.53 -0.39
C LYS A 328 -25.82 -23.45 0.81
N PHE A 329 -26.94 -23.25 1.52
CA PHE A 329 -27.34 -24.08 2.66
C PHE A 329 -28.19 -25.29 2.23
N ASP A 330 -29.26 -25.03 1.47
CA ASP A 330 -30.11 -26.08 0.91
C ASP A 330 -30.28 -25.87 -0.61
N SER A 331 -31.40 -25.35 -1.10
CA SER A 331 -31.64 -25.13 -2.53
C SER A 331 -31.10 -23.80 -3.06
N GLU A 332 -31.21 -22.75 -2.24
CA GLU A 332 -30.87 -21.36 -2.59
C GLU A 332 -29.40 -21.03 -2.31
N SER A 333 -28.83 -20.15 -3.14
CA SER A 333 -27.44 -19.70 -3.00
C SER A 333 -27.32 -18.19 -3.01
N ASP A 334 -26.68 -17.66 -1.98
CA ASP A 334 -26.48 -16.23 -1.78
C ASP A 334 -25.02 -15.83 -2.00
N PRO A 335 -24.76 -14.68 -2.63
CA PRO A 335 -23.41 -14.17 -2.81
C PRO A 335 -22.77 -13.76 -1.47
N LEU A 336 -21.44 -13.78 -1.44
CA LEU A 336 -20.65 -13.23 -0.36
C LEU A 336 -20.68 -11.69 -0.38
N PRO A 337 -20.38 -11.02 0.75
CA PRO A 337 -20.39 -9.57 0.85
C PRO A 337 -19.13 -8.98 0.20
N PHE A 338 -19.12 -8.98 -1.13
CA PHE A 338 -18.05 -8.41 -1.95
C PHE A 338 -17.98 -6.90 -1.73
N SER A 339 -16.77 -6.42 -1.40
CA SER A 339 -16.53 -5.01 -1.11
C SER A 339 -15.26 -4.45 -1.74
N LEU A 340 -15.30 -3.18 -2.11
CA LEU A 340 -14.15 -2.36 -2.47
C LEU A 340 -13.93 -1.28 -1.40
N ARG A 341 -12.71 -1.22 -0.88
CA ARG A 341 -12.22 -0.17 0.01
C ARG A 341 -11.23 0.72 -0.73
N ALA A 342 -11.33 2.02 -0.55
CA ALA A 342 -10.33 2.99 -0.96
C ALA A 342 -9.98 3.86 0.25
N GLY A 343 -8.71 3.85 0.66
CA GLY A 343 -8.26 4.46 1.91
C GLY A 343 -7.11 5.43 1.73
N MET A 344 -7.02 6.41 2.62
CA MET A 344 -5.91 7.35 2.74
C MET A 344 -5.43 7.40 4.19
N LEU A 345 -4.11 7.48 4.36
CA LEU A 345 -3.44 7.74 5.63
C LEU A 345 -2.64 9.03 5.51
N TYR A 346 -2.75 9.89 6.51
CA TYR A 346 -1.93 11.09 6.67
C TYR A 346 -1.26 11.09 8.04
N LYS A 347 0.08 11.16 8.06
CA LYS A 347 0.93 11.22 9.26
C LYS A 347 1.59 12.59 9.37
N PRO A 348 0.91 13.60 9.95
CA PRO A 348 1.52 14.93 10.13
C PRO A 348 2.72 14.90 11.07
N GLN A 349 2.73 13.94 12.01
CA GLN A 349 3.82 13.69 12.96
C GLN A 349 3.99 12.16 13.13
N PRO A 350 5.16 11.67 13.57
CA PRO A 350 5.44 10.23 13.68
C PRO A 350 4.45 9.45 14.56
N ARG A 351 3.80 10.11 15.52
CA ARG A 351 2.90 9.50 16.52
C ARG A 351 1.43 9.78 16.28
N LEU A 352 1.09 10.52 15.22
CA LEU A 352 -0.27 10.94 14.92
C LEU A 352 -0.65 10.47 13.53
N ASN A 353 -1.67 9.62 13.46
CA ASN A 353 -2.23 9.09 12.23
C ASN A 353 -3.65 9.65 12.06
N PHE A 354 -3.94 10.17 10.86
CA PHE A 354 -5.30 10.43 10.39
C PHE A 354 -5.61 9.49 9.24
N VAL A 355 -6.78 8.87 9.26
CA VAL A 355 -7.23 7.92 8.25
C VAL A 355 -8.59 8.31 7.73
N ALA A 356 -8.79 8.14 6.43
CA ALA A 356 -10.07 8.28 5.76
C ALA A 356 -10.26 7.09 4.82
N GLU A 357 -11.48 6.57 4.73
CA GLU A 357 -11.78 5.40 3.91
C GLU A 357 -13.19 5.49 3.32
N LEU A 358 -13.35 5.03 2.09
CA LEU A 358 -14.63 4.71 1.49
C LEU A 358 -14.73 3.20 1.32
N ASN A 359 -15.76 2.58 1.89
CA ASN A 359 -16.02 1.15 1.75
C ASN A 359 -17.38 0.91 1.07
N GLN A 360 -17.37 0.39 -0.16
CA GLN A 360 -18.56 0.03 -0.93
C GLN A 360 -18.79 -1.48 -0.86
N TYR A 361 -19.99 -1.90 -0.45
CA TYR A 361 -20.51 -3.25 -0.65
C TYR A 361 -21.35 -3.27 -1.93
N PHE A 362 -20.97 -4.08 -2.91
CA PHE A 362 -21.61 -4.07 -4.22
C PHE A 362 -22.97 -4.75 -4.21
N VAL A 363 -23.10 -5.86 -3.48
CA VAL A 363 -24.36 -6.63 -3.45
C VAL A 363 -25.42 -5.96 -2.58
N ASP A 364 -25.00 -5.38 -1.44
CA ASP A 364 -25.92 -4.66 -0.56
C ASP A 364 -26.28 -3.26 -1.11
N GLU A 365 -25.55 -2.80 -2.13
CA GLU A 365 -25.61 -1.45 -2.70
C GLU A 365 -25.39 -0.33 -1.67
N LYS A 366 -24.63 -0.63 -0.60
CA LYS A 366 -24.31 0.33 0.48
C LYS A 366 -22.85 0.79 0.42
N PHE A 367 -22.63 2.08 0.67
CA PHE A 367 -21.29 2.63 0.87
C PHE A 367 -21.17 3.32 2.23
N TYR A 368 -20.00 3.19 2.82
CA TYR A 368 -19.69 3.72 4.15
C TYR A 368 -18.41 4.54 4.08
N PRO A 369 -18.52 5.87 3.96
CA PRO A 369 -17.40 6.76 4.25
C PRO A 369 -17.03 6.62 5.73
N SER A 370 -15.75 6.65 6.07
CA SER A 370 -15.25 6.54 7.42
C SER A 370 -14.05 7.44 7.61
N ALA A 371 -13.90 8.01 8.80
CA ALA A 371 -12.72 8.78 9.20
C ALA A 371 -12.27 8.37 10.59
N GLY A 372 -10.98 8.41 10.86
CA GLY A 372 -10.41 8.04 12.15
C GLY A 372 -9.09 8.72 12.44
N ALA A 373 -8.69 8.68 13.70
CA ALA A 373 -7.42 9.19 14.18
C ALA A 373 -6.83 8.25 15.25
N GLU A 374 -5.51 8.16 15.28
CA GLU A 374 -4.74 7.46 16.30
C GLU A 374 -3.57 8.34 16.75
N TYR A 375 -3.42 8.49 18.07
CA TYR A 375 -2.29 9.17 18.68
C TYR A 375 -1.58 8.28 19.69
N TRP A 376 -0.27 8.06 19.50
CA TRP A 376 0.59 7.30 20.42
C TRP A 376 1.34 8.23 21.38
N PHE A 377 0.99 8.20 22.65
CA PHE A 377 1.76 8.82 23.72
C PHE A 377 2.92 7.91 24.14
N ARG A 378 4.16 8.41 23.94
CA ARG A 378 5.42 7.74 24.30
C ARG A 378 5.50 6.29 23.78
N ASP A 379 4.91 6.04 22.61
CA ASP A 379 4.91 4.73 21.94
C ASP A 379 4.38 3.57 22.82
N SER A 380 3.62 3.89 23.88
CA SER A 380 3.15 2.95 24.91
C SER A 380 1.64 3.02 25.13
N PHE A 381 1.05 4.20 24.98
CA PHE A 381 -0.40 4.38 25.13
C PHE A 381 -0.99 5.04 23.87
N ALA A 382 -1.97 4.40 23.25
CA ALA A 382 -2.67 4.93 22.10
C ALA A 382 -4.05 5.44 22.48
N LEU A 383 -4.43 6.60 21.96
CA LEU A 383 -5.82 7.07 21.94
C LEU A 383 -6.34 7.02 20.50
N ARG A 384 -7.57 6.55 20.34
CA ARG A 384 -8.20 6.34 19.04
C ARG A 384 -9.62 6.83 19.04
N GLY A 385 -10.02 7.39 17.92
CA GLY A 385 -11.42 7.75 17.67
C GLY A 385 -11.70 7.71 16.18
N GLY A 386 -12.95 7.44 15.83
CA GLY A 386 -13.39 7.48 14.45
C GLY A 386 -14.90 7.50 14.31
N TYR A 387 -15.33 7.71 13.08
CA TYR A 387 -16.74 7.80 12.72
C TYR A 387 -16.99 7.12 11.38
N LYS A 388 -17.99 6.25 11.33
CA LYS A 388 -18.50 5.62 10.11
C LYS A 388 -19.83 6.26 9.71
N PHE A 389 -19.83 6.97 8.58
CA PHE A 389 -20.98 7.69 8.07
C PHE A 389 -21.99 6.75 7.40
N GLY A 390 -23.28 7.03 7.57
CA GLY A 390 -24.37 6.23 6.99
C GLY A 390 -24.52 4.84 7.59
N TYR A 391 -23.91 4.58 8.76
CA TYR A 391 -24.00 3.29 9.44
C TYR A 391 -25.33 3.10 10.18
N ASP A 392 -25.96 4.20 10.57
CA ASP A 392 -27.31 4.19 11.09
C ASP A 392 -28.29 3.68 10.03
N SER A 393 -28.79 2.46 10.24
CA SER A 393 -29.69 1.78 9.33
C SER A 393 -31.17 1.98 9.69
N ALA A 394 -31.47 2.63 10.83
CA ALA A 394 -32.82 2.66 11.42
C ALA A 394 -33.15 3.90 12.29
N ASN A 395 -32.48 5.04 12.10
CA ASN A 395 -32.62 6.25 12.94
C ASN A 395 -32.26 6.00 14.43
N LEU A 396 -31.26 5.16 14.67
CA LEU A 396 -30.75 4.80 15.99
C LEU A 396 -29.92 5.91 16.66
N GLY A 397 -29.67 7.02 15.95
CA GLY A 397 -29.04 8.23 16.51
C GLY A 397 -27.71 8.58 15.84
N LEU A 398 -27.28 9.85 16.00
CA LEU A 398 -26.01 10.36 15.44
C LEU A 398 -24.78 9.74 16.13
N GLU A 399 -24.95 9.10 17.27
CA GLU A 399 -23.92 8.30 17.92
C GLU A 399 -23.59 7.02 17.14
N VAL A 400 -24.52 6.50 16.33
CA VAL A 400 -24.32 5.28 15.56
C VAL A 400 -23.36 5.54 14.41
N GLY A 401 -22.17 4.96 14.56
CA GLY A 401 -21.02 5.21 13.69
C GLY A 401 -19.82 5.74 14.44
N LEU A 402 -20.02 6.38 15.62
CA LEU A 402 -18.92 6.75 16.50
C LEU A 402 -18.19 5.51 17.00
N SER A 403 -16.87 5.62 17.11
CA SER A 403 -16.03 4.61 17.75
C SER A 403 -14.94 5.31 18.53
N LEU A 404 -14.72 4.85 19.77
CA LEU A 404 -13.65 5.33 20.63
C LEU A 404 -12.83 4.14 21.10
N GLY A 405 -11.54 4.32 21.30
CA GLY A 405 -10.70 3.24 21.78
C GLY A 405 -9.37 3.70 22.32
N PHE A 406 -8.67 2.77 22.96
CA PHE A 406 -7.31 2.98 23.42
C PHE A 406 -6.48 1.72 23.22
N GLY A 407 -5.17 1.89 23.27
CA GLY A 407 -4.20 0.80 23.20
C GLY A 407 -3.14 0.96 24.27
N LEU A 408 -2.69 -0.15 24.85
CA LEU A 408 -1.57 -0.21 25.78
C LEU A 408 -0.52 -1.14 25.19
N LYS A 409 0.75 -0.76 25.30
CA LYS A 409 1.89 -1.54 24.83
C LYS A 409 2.99 -1.53 25.89
N VAL A 410 3.42 -2.72 26.30
CA VAL A 410 4.51 -2.94 27.26
C VAL A 410 5.34 -4.14 26.80
N SER A 411 6.63 -3.92 26.53
CA SER A 411 7.59 -4.99 26.23
C SER A 411 7.17 -5.96 25.11
N GLY A 412 6.52 -5.43 24.05
CA GLY A 412 6.05 -6.24 22.92
C GLY A 412 4.66 -6.86 23.11
N LEU A 413 4.12 -6.86 24.32
CA LEU A 413 2.72 -7.19 24.58
C LEU A 413 1.87 -5.94 24.42
N GLY A 414 0.64 -6.12 23.96
CA GLY A 414 -0.33 -5.03 23.95
C GLY A 414 -1.77 -5.47 24.08
N VAL A 415 -2.58 -4.48 24.46
CA VAL A 415 -4.01 -4.60 24.68
C VAL A 415 -4.68 -3.48 23.91
N ASP A 416 -5.72 -3.80 23.15
CA ASP A 416 -6.56 -2.80 22.49
C ASP A 416 -8.00 -2.91 22.98
N TYR A 417 -8.65 -1.77 23.11
CA TYR A 417 -10.05 -1.69 23.46
C TYR A 417 -10.77 -0.75 22.50
N ALA A 418 -12.00 -1.12 22.13
CA ALA A 418 -12.90 -0.28 21.36
C ALA A 418 -14.31 -0.30 21.94
N TYR A 419 -14.94 0.87 21.96
CA TYR A 419 -16.31 1.13 22.36
C TYR A 419 -17.09 1.68 21.18
N LEU A 420 -18.26 1.09 20.92
CA LEU A 420 -19.16 1.49 19.86
C LEU A 420 -20.59 1.60 20.43
N PRO A 421 -21.17 2.82 20.48
CA PRO A 421 -22.57 2.99 20.84
C PRO A 421 -23.48 2.69 19.64
N PHE A 422 -24.59 1.98 19.88
CA PHE A 422 -25.61 1.67 18.88
C PHE A 422 -27.03 2.08 19.31
N GLY A 423 -27.12 3.14 20.12
CA GLY A 423 -28.40 3.67 20.60
C GLY A 423 -29.23 2.63 21.35
N ASP A 424 -30.47 2.44 20.92
CA ASP A 424 -31.43 1.52 21.53
C ASP A 424 -31.03 0.03 21.45
N LEU A 425 -30.12 -0.34 20.53
CA LEU A 425 -29.58 -1.70 20.47
C LEU A 425 -28.54 -1.97 21.58
N GLY A 426 -28.09 -0.91 22.28
CA GLY A 426 -27.08 -0.98 23.34
C GLY A 426 -25.67 -0.66 22.84
N ASN A 427 -24.67 -1.10 23.60
CA ASN A 427 -23.27 -0.78 23.34
C ASN A 427 -22.45 -2.04 23.06
N VAL A 428 -21.53 -1.93 22.10
CA VAL A 428 -20.60 -3.01 21.75
C VAL A 428 -19.22 -2.67 22.28
N HIS A 429 -18.63 -3.66 22.96
CA HIS A 429 -17.28 -3.59 23.51
C HIS A 429 -16.41 -4.62 22.82
N ARG A 430 -15.25 -4.19 22.31
CA ARG A 430 -14.24 -5.09 21.73
C ARG A 430 -12.95 -5.02 22.52
N PHE A 431 -12.41 -6.20 22.82
CA PHE A 431 -11.14 -6.36 23.51
C PHE A 431 -10.16 -7.09 22.60
N GLY A 432 -8.91 -6.65 22.61
CA GLY A 432 -7.84 -7.22 21.81
C GLY A 432 -6.59 -7.41 22.64
N PHE A 433 -5.88 -8.49 22.37
CA PHE A 433 -4.57 -8.78 22.94
C PHE A 433 -3.64 -9.12 21.80
N TRP A 434 -2.43 -8.60 21.81
CA TRP A 434 -1.45 -8.92 20.79
C TRP A 434 -0.04 -9.00 21.38
N MET A 435 0.82 -9.73 20.68
CA MET A 435 2.20 -9.94 21.06
C MET A 435 3.09 -9.84 19.83
N GLN A 436 4.06 -8.95 19.90
CA GLN A 436 5.13 -8.77 18.92
C GLN A 436 6.41 -9.47 19.38
N PHE A 437 7.08 -10.17 18.48
CA PHE A 437 8.36 -10.85 18.74
C PHE A 437 9.32 -10.76 17.55
#